data_AF-A0A2S7CEF0-F1
#
_entry.id   AF-A0A2S7CEF0-F1
#
_cell.length_a   1.000
_cell.length_b   1.000
_cell.length_c   1.000
_cell.angle_alpha   90.00
_cell.angle_beta   90.00
_cell.angle_gamma   90.00
#
_symmetry.space_group_name_H-M   'P 1'
#
loop_
_entity.id
_entity.type
_entity.pdbx_description
1 polymer ?
#
loop_
_entity_poly.entity_id
_entity_poly.type
_entity_poly.pdbx_seq_one_letter_code
_entity_poly.pdbx_strand_id
1 'polypeptide(L)'
;MAKPMLFFLHALGGSRHEWSHVIAQLGDQCDCIALDIPGFGDAAPLEHFDTHALVDWFSAAVIARQPACWFAVGHSMGGKIATLTAARAREGVAGLAGLAGVVLVAASPPAPEPMEESRRRTMLAWFEAGRPTRDEAAQFVDANCASTLPDERRNAAIDDVLRTAPSAWTAWLTRGSREDCTAQAACIGVPAMIVAGGQDGDLGEGAQRRLNVPHYAQAQLAVVADAAHLIPYEQPQQLARLIAEHVQRCRPHCLPEDFIALLNSERVMPRMRKTLLTRHAGPPATAEGVLNPRQLQVLAAAVARVLDGEGDARQIARRIDVQLAAGTGDGWRHADLPADRLALPLGLEVLDALAGGFAEQSVAAQERWLQDIAHAAAGDTSAHGLDARQLAHWFEDVRAETIRIWTSLPATMAALGYDGFAVGHVGTVSVGYEETAAGRQEPWQLHAFGADR
;
A
#
# COMPACT_ATOMS: atom_id res chain seq x y z
N MET A 1 17.41 8.67 4.76
CA MET A 1 16.35 8.29 3.79
C MET A 1 16.02 9.50 2.95
N ALA A 2 15.88 9.32 1.64
CA ALA A 2 15.35 10.35 0.74
C ALA A 2 14.00 10.89 1.24
N LYS A 3 13.70 12.12 0.85
CA LYS A 3 12.45 12.78 1.17
C LYS A 3 11.31 12.12 0.37
N PRO A 4 10.14 11.81 0.97
CA PRO A 4 9.04 11.18 0.24
C PRO A 4 8.52 12.06 -0.90
N MET A 5 8.31 11.46 -2.07
CA MET A 5 7.75 12.15 -3.24
C MET A 5 6.24 11.94 -3.31
N LEU A 6 5.46 13.02 -3.37
CA LEU A 6 3.99 12.97 -3.46
C LEU A 6 3.56 13.44 -4.84
N PHE A 7 2.86 12.58 -5.57
CA PHE A 7 2.24 12.93 -6.85
C PHE A 7 0.78 13.27 -6.64
N PHE A 8 0.37 14.46 -7.08
CA PHE A 8 -1.00 14.94 -6.92
C PHE A 8 -1.75 14.93 -8.25
N LEU A 9 -2.92 14.28 -8.26
CA LEU A 9 -3.82 14.10 -9.40
C LEU A 9 -5.17 14.76 -9.08
N HIS A 10 -5.51 15.80 -9.83
CA HIS A 10 -6.70 16.64 -9.59
C HIS A 10 -8.03 15.97 -10.03
N ALA A 11 -9.15 16.59 -9.66
CA ALA A 11 -10.49 16.16 -10.08
C ALA A 11 -10.85 16.55 -11.52
N LEU A 12 -11.97 16.01 -12.03
CA LEU A 12 -12.54 16.42 -13.31
C LEU A 12 -12.76 17.94 -13.36
N GLY A 13 -12.25 18.60 -14.40
CA GLY A 13 -12.37 20.05 -14.56
C GLY A 13 -11.39 20.88 -13.73
N GLY A 14 -10.48 20.23 -12.99
CA GLY A 14 -9.41 20.89 -12.24
C GLY A 14 -8.10 20.99 -13.02
N SER A 15 -7.05 21.39 -12.31
CA SER A 15 -5.65 21.38 -12.78
C SER A 15 -4.72 21.11 -11.59
N ARG A 16 -3.42 21.05 -11.85
CA ARG A 16 -2.38 20.99 -10.79
C ARG A 16 -2.52 22.12 -9.76
N HIS A 17 -3.15 23.25 -10.12
CA HIS A 17 -3.34 24.39 -9.21
C HIS A 17 -4.31 24.09 -8.07
N GLU A 18 -5.16 23.07 -8.20
CA GLU A 18 -6.03 22.54 -7.13
C GLU A 18 -5.24 22.25 -5.84
N TRP A 19 -3.99 21.84 -5.98
CA TRP A 19 -3.15 21.40 -4.88
C TRP A 19 -2.29 22.51 -4.27
N SER A 20 -2.31 23.74 -4.83
CA SER A 20 -1.38 24.81 -4.46
C SER A 20 -1.44 25.14 -2.96
N HIS A 21 -2.65 25.29 -2.41
CA HIS A 21 -2.81 25.59 -0.99
C HIS A 21 -2.46 24.38 -0.10
N VAL A 22 -2.76 23.16 -0.52
CA VAL A 22 -2.41 21.93 0.21
C VAL A 22 -0.88 21.78 0.28
N ILE A 23 -0.19 21.91 -0.85
CA ILE A 23 1.27 21.80 -0.96
C ILE A 23 1.96 22.89 -0.12
N ALA A 24 1.44 24.12 -0.14
CA ALA A 24 1.97 25.19 0.70
C ALA A 24 1.90 24.86 2.21
N GLN A 25 0.89 24.11 2.66
CA GLN A 25 0.75 23.68 4.05
C GLN A 25 1.66 22.48 4.38
N LEU A 26 1.97 21.61 3.40
CA LEU A 26 2.92 20.50 3.59
C LEU A 26 4.35 21.00 3.78
N GLY A 27 4.69 22.13 3.14
CA GLY A 27 6.01 22.76 3.22
C GLY A 27 7.14 21.81 2.78
N ASP A 28 8.30 21.93 3.41
CA ASP A 28 9.50 21.17 3.03
C ASP A 28 9.52 19.71 3.55
N GLN A 29 8.39 19.18 4.01
CA GLN A 29 8.31 17.80 4.53
C GLN A 29 8.27 16.74 3.42
N CYS A 30 7.70 17.08 2.26
CA CYS A 30 7.47 16.18 1.13
C CYS A 30 7.85 16.85 -0.20
N ASP A 31 8.38 16.08 -1.16
CA ASP A 31 8.66 16.58 -2.50
C ASP A 31 7.39 16.44 -3.33
N CYS A 32 6.68 17.56 -3.48
CA CYS A 32 5.33 17.57 -4.04
C CYS A 32 5.35 17.85 -5.54
N ILE A 33 4.75 16.96 -6.33
CA ILE A 33 4.62 17.05 -7.78
C ILE A 33 3.13 17.05 -8.13
N ALA A 34 2.56 18.22 -8.36
CA ALA A 34 1.20 18.33 -8.90
C ALA A 34 1.22 18.24 -10.43
N LEU A 35 0.40 17.36 -10.99
CA LEU A 35 0.35 17.08 -12.42
C LEU A 35 -0.97 17.57 -13.02
N ASP A 36 -0.90 18.11 -14.23
CA ASP A 36 -2.08 18.29 -15.06
C ASP A 36 -2.38 16.97 -15.77
N ILE A 37 -3.58 16.43 -15.53
CA ILE A 37 -4.07 15.23 -16.22
C ILE A 37 -4.32 15.62 -17.70
N PRO A 38 -3.97 14.77 -18.68
CA PRO A 38 -4.10 15.12 -20.09
C PRO A 38 -5.47 15.67 -20.46
N GLY A 39 -5.53 16.80 -21.17
CA GLY A 39 -6.79 17.46 -21.54
C GLY A 39 -7.38 18.37 -20.47
N PHE A 40 -6.68 18.56 -19.35
CA PHE A 40 -7.01 19.50 -18.29
C PHE A 40 -5.81 20.39 -17.98
N GLY A 41 -6.05 21.53 -17.30
CA GLY A 41 -5.00 22.51 -17.03
C GLY A 41 -4.29 22.94 -18.31
N ASP A 42 -2.96 22.85 -18.31
CA ASP A 42 -2.14 23.18 -19.48
C ASP A 42 -1.73 21.94 -20.31
N ALA A 43 -2.21 20.75 -19.94
CA ALA A 43 -1.86 19.51 -20.62
C ALA A 43 -2.71 19.29 -21.87
N ALA A 44 -2.06 19.01 -23.00
CA ALA A 44 -2.76 18.57 -24.20
C ALA A 44 -3.54 17.27 -23.95
N PRO A 45 -4.73 17.09 -24.57
CA PRO A 45 -5.48 15.85 -24.48
C PRO A 45 -4.73 14.69 -25.16
N LEU A 46 -4.93 13.48 -24.66
CA LEU A 46 -4.49 12.26 -25.35
C LEU A 46 -5.33 12.04 -26.62
N GLU A 47 -4.76 11.36 -27.62
CA GLU A 47 -5.51 10.89 -28.79
C GLU A 47 -6.65 9.93 -28.38
N HIS A 48 -6.36 9.06 -27.41
CA HIS A 48 -7.30 8.09 -26.85
C HIS A 48 -7.42 8.34 -25.35
N PHE A 49 -8.63 8.66 -24.90
CA PHE A 49 -8.92 8.97 -23.52
C PHE A 49 -9.86 7.92 -22.92
N ASP A 50 -9.27 7.04 -22.11
CA ASP A 50 -9.93 6.07 -21.24
C ASP A 50 -9.11 5.89 -19.96
N THR A 51 -9.63 5.12 -18.99
CA THR A 51 -8.94 4.96 -17.70
C THR A 51 -7.59 4.28 -17.88
N HIS A 52 -7.43 3.35 -18.83
CA HIS A 52 -6.16 2.67 -19.05
C HIS A 52 -5.08 3.63 -19.54
N ALA A 53 -5.39 4.49 -20.51
CA ALA A 53 -4.48 5.49 -21.05
C ALA A 53 -4.04 6.51 -19.99
N LEU A 54 -4.95 6.90 -19.08
CA LEU A 54 -4.62 7.77 -17.96
C LEU A 54 -3.71 7.09 -16.93
N VAL A 55 -3.94 5.82 -16.65
CA VAL A 55 -3.06 5.03 -15.76
C VAL A 55 -1.69 4.80 -16.42
N ASP A 56 -1.61 4.58 -17.73
CA ASP A 56 -0.35 4.53 -18.49
C ASP A 56 0.42 5.84 -18.38
N TRP A 57 -0.24 6.95 -18.64
CA TRP A 57 0.34 8.28 -18.53
C TRP A 57 0.89 8.55 -17.13
N PHE A 58 0.11 8.28 -16.08
CA PHE A 58 0.57 8.51 -14.71
C PHE A 58 1.70 7.54 -14.33
N SER A 59 1.61 6.27 -14.71
CA SER A 59 2.69 5.30 -14.50
C SER A 59 3.99 5.80 -15.12
N ALA A 60 3.94 6.28 -16.36
CA ALA A 60 5.11 6.82 -17.06
C ALA A 60 5.70 8.04 -16.35
N ALA A 61 4.86 8.94 -15.82
CA ALA A 61 5.30 10.12 -15.08
C ALA A 61 6.04 9.77 -13.78
N VAL A 62 5.62 8.71 -13.08
CA VAL A 62 6.30 8.16 -11.90
C VAL A 62 7.61 7.49 -12.30
N ILE A 63 7.57 6.60 -13.30
CA ILE A 63 8.74 5.83 -13.77
C ILE A 63 9.87 6.76 -14.21
N ALA A 64 9.54 7.86 -14.91
CA ALA A 64 10.52 8.83 -15.37
C ALA A 64 11.31 9.53 -14.24
N ARG A 65 10.78 9.54 -13.01
CA ARG A 65 11.42 10.16 -11.84
C ARG A 65 12.12 9.16 -10.92
N GLN A 66 11.87 7.86 -11.12
CA GLN A 66 12.47 6.76 -10.36
C GLN A 66 12.47 6.98 -8.83
N PRO A 67 11.34 7.34 -8.20
CA PRO A 67 11.32 7.64 -6.78
C PRO A 67 11.51 6.37 -5.93
N ALA A 68 12.39 6.45 -4.93
CA ALA A 68 12.60 5.38 -3.96
C ALA A 68 11.42 5.19 -2.99
N CYS A 69 10.78 6.29 -2.60
CA CYS A 69 9.63 6.31 -1.70
C CYS A 69 8.64 7.36 -2.23
N TRP A 70 7.46 6.90 -2.63
CA TRP A 70 6.45 7.80 -3.19
C TRP A 70 5.02 7.48 -2.79
N PHE A 71 4.16 8.48 -2.95
CA PHE A 71 2.74 8.43 -2.64
C PHE A 71 1.94 8.98 -3.83
N ALA A 72 0.77 8.39 -4.07
CA ALA A 72 -0.22 8.97 -4.97
C ALA A 72 -1.32 9.65 -4.17
N VAL A 73 -1.55 10.93 -4.41
CA VAL A 73 -2.65 11.73 -3.86
C VAL A 73 -3.61 12.01 -5.01
N GLY A 74 -4.79 11.38 -4.98
CA GLY A 74 -5.74 11.46 -6.08
C GLY A 74 -7.11 11.97 -5.62
N HIS A 75 -7.62 13.01 -6.29
CA HIS A 75 -8.94 13.57 -6.05
C HIS A 75 -9.92 13.13 -7.14
N SER A 76 -11.09 12.60 -6.75
CA SER A 76 -12.16 12.22 -7.69
C SER A 76 -11.63 11.31 -8.82
N MET A 77 -11.66 11.74 -10.08
CA MET A 77 -11.00 11.08 -11.23
C MET A 77 -9.55 10.68 -10.96
N GLY A 78 -8.74 11.58 -10.38
CA GLY A 78 -7.36 11.30 -9.97
C GLY A 78 -7.24 10.16 -8.96
N GLY A 79 -8.26 9.96 -8.12
CA GLY A 79 -8.33 8.84 -7.16
C GLY A 79 -8.50 7.47 -7.83
N LYS A 80 -9.30 7.38 -8.91
CA LYS A 80 -9.39 6.15 -9.73
C LYS A 80 -8.04 5.82 -10.36
N ILE A 81 -7.37 6.82 -10.94
CA ILE A 81 -6.04 6.67 -11.56
C ILE A 81 -5.00 6.22 -10.52
N ALA A 82 -4.98 6.83 -9.34
CA ALA A 82 -4.08 6.47 -8.25
C ALA A 82 -4.29 5.01 -7.79
N THR A 83 -5.55 4.60 -7.60
CA THR A 83 -5.90 3.23 -7.19
C THR A 83 -5.46 2.19 -8.22
N LEU A 84 -5.70 2.44 -9.50
CA LEU A 84 -5.33 1.50 -10.56
C LEU A 84 -3.82 1.46 -10.82
N THR A 85 -3.11 2.57 -10.56
CA THR A 85 -1.64 2.59 -10.57
C THR A 85 -1.06 1.81 -9.39
N ALA A 86 -1.69 1.91 -8.21
CA ALA A 86 -1.32 1.09 -7.06
C ALA A 86 -1.55 -0.41 -7.33
N ALA A 87 -2.61 -0.77 -8.06
CA ALA A 87 -2.81 -2.13 -8.54
C ALA A 87 -1.69 -2.58 -9.49
N ARG A 88 -1.21 -1.72 -10.41
CA ARG A 88 -0.04 -2.03 -11.26
C ARG A 88 1.26 -2.20 -10.47
N ALA A 89 1.47 -1.38 -9.44
CA ALA A 89 2.60 -1.55 -8.52
C ALA A 89 2.54 -2.91 -7.83
N ARG A 90 1.36 -3.33 -7.32
CA ARG A 90 1.14 -4.67 -6.76
C ARG A 90 1.47 -5.77 -7.77
N GLU A 91 1.08 -5.62 -9.03
CA GLU A 91 1.36 -6.61 -10.09
C GLU A 91 2.85 -6.68 -10.49
N GLY A 92 3.72 -5.87 -9.90
CA GLY A 92 5.15 -5.90 -10.15
C GLY A 92 5.53 -5.24 -11.47
N VAL A 93 4.83 -4.19 -11.89
CA VAL A 93 5.28 -3.32 -12.99
C VAL A 93 6.58 -2.61 -12.59
N ALA A 94 7.58 -2.65 -13.46
CA ALA A 94 8.89 -2.04 -13.22
C ALA A 94 8.78 -0.50 -13.12
N GLY A 95 9.57 0.09 -12.23
CA GLY A 95 9.58 1.52 -11.95
C GLY A 95 8.45 2.02 -11.05
N LEU A 96 7.52 1.14 -10.64
CA LEU A 96 6.46 1.45 -9.67
C LEU A 96 6.71 0.84 -8.28
N ALA A 97 7.80 0.09 -8.08
CA ALA A 97 8.22 -0.26 -6.72
C ALA A 97 8.59 1.03 -5.96
N GLY A 98 8.40 1.02 -4.64
CA GLY A 98 8.58 2.21 -3.79
C GLY A 98 7.29 2.97 -3.49
N LEU A 99 6.14 2.51 -4.01
CA LEU A 99 4.83 3.04 -3.60
C LEU A 99 4.62 2.74 -2.11
N ALA A 100 4.62 3.78 -1.29
CA ALA A 100 4.52 3.68 0.16
C ALA A 100 3.09 3.83 0.68
N GLY A 101 2.20 4.45 -0.09
CA GLY A 101 0.79 4.62 0.27
C GLY A 101 0.02 5.48 -0.73
N VAL A 102 -1.29 5.55 -0.54
CA VAL A 102 -2.17 6.41 -1.34
C VAL A 102 -3.04 7.29 -0.45
N VAL A 103 -3.35 8.49 -0.95
CA VAL A 103 -4.37 9.36 -0.36
C VAL A 103 -5.46 9.58 -1.39
N LEU A 104 -6.68 9.11 -1.10
CA LEU A 104 -7.83 9.19 -1.97
C LEU A 104 -8.79 10.24 -1.44
N VAL A 105 -8.94 11.36 -2.15
CA VAL A 105 -9.76 12.51 -1.74
C VAL A 105 -11.05 12.47 -2.56
N ALA A 106 -12.21 12.29 -1.93
CA ALA A 106 -13.51 12.19 -2.62
C ALA A 106 -13.45 11.34 -3.89
N ALA A 107 -12.73 10.22 -3.83
CA ALA A 107 -12.24 9.53 -5.02
C ALA A 107 -13.37 8.84 -5.80
N SER A 108 -13.31 8.95 -7.12
CA SER A 108 -14.09 8.08 -8.02
C SER A 108 -13.64 6.64 -7.77
N PRO A 109 -14.57 5.73 -7.42
CA PRO A 109 -14.20 4.36 -7.10
C PRO A 109 -13.78 3.59 -8.35
N PRO A 110 -13.07 2.45 -8.24
CA PRO A 110 -12.83 1.56 -9.38
C PRO A 110 -14.12 1.06 -10.06
N ALA A 111 -15.24 1.02 -9.34
CA ALA A 111 -16.56 0.73 -9.88
C ALA A 111 -17.13 1.91 -10.72
N PRO A 112 -18.25 1.71 -11.44
CA PRO A 112 -18.99 2.82 -12.03
C PRO A 112 -19.42 3.83 -10.95
N GLU A 113 -19.30 5.12 -11.24
CA GLU A 113 -19.68 6.19 -10.32
C GLU A 113 -21.18 6.18 -10.05
N PRO A 114 -21.61 6.38 -8.79
CA PRO A 114 -23.02 6.48 -8.41
C PRO A 114 -23.65 7.83 -8.81
N MET A 115 -23.35 8.33 -10.02
CA MET A 115 -23.86 9.60 -10.52
C MET A 115 -25.14 9.42 -11.34
N GLU A 116 -26.16 10.20 -10.96
CA GLU A 116 -27.45 10.31 -11.65
C GLU A 116 -27.31 10.66 -13.14
N GLU A 117 -28.08 10.00 -13.99
CA GLU A 117 -27.99 10.16 -15.45
C GLU A 117 -28.52 11.53 -15.92
N SER A 118 -29.41 12.16 -15.18
CA SER A 118 -29.81 13.55 -15.43
C SER A 118 -28.64 14.52 -15.24
N ARG A 119 -27.91 14.39 -14.12
CA ARG A 119 -26.71 15.20 -13.82
C ARG A 119 -25.64 15.01 -14.89
N ARG A 120 -25.37 13.76 -15.29
CA ARG A 120 -24.42 13.42 -16.36
C ARG A 120 -24.78 14.08 -17.69
N ARG A 121 -26.05 13.99 -18.11
CA ARG A 121 -26.52 14.63 -19.36
C ARG A 121 -26.36 16.15 -19.32
N THR A 122 -26.67 16.79 -18.20
CA THR A 122 -26.45 18.24 -18.04
C THR A 122 -24.97 18.59 -18.18
N MET A 123 -24.09 17.85 -17.51
CA MET A 123 -22.64 18.09 -17.59
C MET A 123 -22.08 17.88 -19.00
N LEU A 124 -22.60 16.89 -19.74
CA LEU A 124 -22.24 16.67 -21.14
C LEU A 124 -22.69 17.83 -22.04
N ALA A 125 -23.91 18.32 -21.84
CA ALA A 125 -24.51 19.40 -22.64
C ALA A 125 -23.66 20.69 -22.61
N TRP A 126 -23.05 21.01 -21.46
CA TRP A 126 -22.18 22.19 -21.32
C TRP A 126 -20.98 22.21 -22.28
N PHE A 127 -20.53 21.04 -22.76
CA PHE A 127 -19.37 20.93 -23.66
C PHE A 127 -19.76 20.63 -25.11
N GLU A 128 -21.06 20.52 -25.45
CA GLU A 128 -21.52 20.25 -26.83
C GLU A 128 -21.11 21.35 -27.81
N ALA A 129 -21.10 22.61 -27.35
CA ALA A 129 -20.64 23.77 -28.14
C ALA A 129 -19.11 23.95 -28.13
N GLY A 130 -18.36 22.99 -27.57
CA GLY A 130 -16.90 22.99 -27.51
C GLY A 130 -16.27 23.69 -26.31
N ARG A 131 -17.04 24.42 -25.49
CA ARG A 131 -16.61 24.89 -24.15
C ARG A 131 -17.84 25.35 -23.35
N PRO A 132 -17.81 25.20 -22.01
CA PRO A 132 -18.87 25.73 -21.17
C PRO A 132 -18.83 27.25 -21.13
N THR A 133 -19.97 27.86 -20.81
CA THR A 133 -20.03 29.26 -20.39
C THR A 133 -19.46 29.42 -18.98
N ARG A 134 -19.11 30.66 -18.62
CA ARG A 134 -18.63 30.96 -17.26
C ARG A 134 -19.68 30.68 -16.19
N ASP A 135 -20.96 30.87 -16.50
CA ASP A 135 -22.05 30.60 -15.56
C ASP A 135 -22.23 29.09 -15.34
N GLU A 136 -22.09 28.27 -16.38
CA GLU A 136 -22.10 26.80 -16.26
C GLU A 136 -20.88 26.27 -15.48
N ALA A 137 -19.70 26.83 -15.74
CA ALA A 137 -18.49 26.51 -14.98
C ALA A 137 -18.62 26.92 -13.49
N ALA A 138 -19.16 28.10 -13.22
CA ALA A 138 -19.48 28.56 -11.88
C ALA A 138 -20.50 27.65 -11.20
N GLN A 139 -21.56 27.26 -11.91
CA GLN A 139 -22.56 26.31 -11.41
C GLN A 139 -21.92 24.97 -11.06
N PHE A 140 -21.00 24.46 -11.88
CA PHE A 140 -20.28 23.22 -11.60
C PHE A 140 -19.43 23.34 -10.32
N VAL A 141 -18.64 24.40 -10.19
CA VAL A 141 -17.78 24.62 -9.00
C VAL A 141 -18.63 24.77 -7.74
N ASP A 142 -19.62 25.66 -7.76
CA ASP A 142 -20.43 25.96 -6.58
C ASP A 142 -21.28 24.77 -6.13
N ALA A 143 -21.81 23.98 -7.07
CA ALA A 143 -22.61 22.79 -6.74
C ALA A 143 -21.78 21.64 -6.13
N ASN A 144 -20.45 21.71 -6.20
CA ASN A 144 -19.53 20.72 -5.65
C ASN A 144 -18.83 21.22 -4.36
N CYS A 145 -19.22 22.37 -3.82
CA CYS A 145 -18.73 22.93 -2.57
C CYS A 145 -19.84 22.98 -1.50
N ALA A 146 -19.47 22.80 -0.23
CA ALA A 146 -20.37 22.97 0.92
C ALA A 146 -20.73 24.45 1.13
N SER A 147 -19.84 25.35 0.76
CA SER A 147 -20.04 26.80 0.83
C SER A 147 -19.30 27.50 -0.30
N THR A 148 -19.71 28.72 -0.64
CA THR A 148 -19.06 29.51 -1.68
C THR A 148 -17.58 29.74 -1.32
N LEU A 149 -16.70 29.31 -2.22
CA LEU A 149 -15.25 29.51 -2.07
C LEU A 149 -14.89 31.01 -2.10
N PRO A 150 -13.79 31.43 -1.45
CA PRO A 150 -13.23 32.76 -1.63
C PRO A 150 -12.98 33.07 -3.12
N ASP A 151 -13.24 34.31 -3.54
CA ASP A 151 -13.23 34.71 -4.95
C ASP A 151 -11.98 34.27 -5.73
N GLU A 152 -10.80 34.37 -5.12
CA GLU A 152 -9.54 33.93 -5.75
C GLU A 152 -9.58 32.44 -6.13
N ARG A 153 -9.91 31.57 -5.17
CA ARG A 153 -9.98 30.11 -5.37
C ARG A 153 -11.14 29.73 -6.27
N ARG A 154 -12.29 30.40 -6.11
CA ARG A 154 -13.48 30.17 -6.92
C ARG A 154 -13.21 30.50 -8.38
N ASN A 155 -12.61 31.65 -8.66
CA ASN A 155 -12.29 32.06 -10.02
C ASN A 155 -11.24 31.14 -10.65
N ALA A 156 -10.20 30.74 -9.91
CA ALA A 156 -9.22 29.78 -10.39
C ALA A 156 -9.85 28.43 -10.78
N ALA A 157 -10.74 27.89 -9.94
CA ALA A 157 -11.46 26.66 -10.25
C ALA A 157 -12.39 26.81 -11.47
N ILE A 158 -13.07 27.95 -11.62
CA ILE A 158 -13.90 28.25 -12.80
C ILE A 158 -13.04 28.30 -14.07
N ASP A 159 -11.88 28.97 -14.01
CA ASP A 159 -10.98 29.10 -15.15
C ASP A 159 -10.40 27.73 -15.57
N ASP A 160 -10.17 26.82 -14.64
CA ASP A 160 -9.76 25.44 -14.95
C ASP A 160 -10.86 24.64 -15.70
N VAL A 161 -12.12 24.80 -15.28
CA VAL A 161 -13.25 24.17 -15.98
C VAL A 161 -13.39 24.73 -17.40
N LEU A 162 -13.26 26.04 -17.57
CA LEU A 162 -13.35 26.72 -18.86
C LEU A 162 -12.25 26.30 -19.85
N ARG A 163 -11.07 25.90 -19.34
CA ARG A 163 -9.91 25.49 -20.16
C ARG A 163 -9.85 23.97 -20.40
N THR A 164 -10.78 23.21 -19.83
CA THR A 164 -10.85 21.76 -20.04
C THR A 164 -11.10 21.43 -21.52
N ALA A 165 -10.36 20.47 -22.06
CA ALA A 165 -10.57 19.96 -23.40
C ALA A 165 -11.91 19.21 -23.46
N PRO A 166 -12.80 19.52 -24.43
CA PRO A 166 -14.09 18.84 -24.56
C PRO A 166 -13.97 17.32 -24.71
N SER A 167 -12.95 16.86 -25.45
CA SER A 167 -12.69 15.43 -25.63
C SER A 167 -12.42 14.72 -24.30
N ALA A 168 -11.66 15.32 -23.39
CA ALA A 168 -11.35 14.74 -22.08
C ALA A 168 -12.58 14.74 -21.16
N TRP A 169 -13.32 15.86 -21.10
CA TRP A 169 -14.56 15.96 -20.34
C TRP A 169 -15.60 14.93 -20.79
N THR A 170 -15.89 14.88 -22.10
CA THR A 170 -16.83 13.92 -22.67
C THR A 170 -16.37 12.49 -22.47
N ALA A 171 -15.09 12.18 -22.68
CA ALA A 171 -14.58 10.82 -22.53
C ALA A 171 -14.65 10.32 -21.08
N TRP A 172 -14.39 11.17 -20.09
CA TRP A 172 -14.59 10.79 -18.70
C TRP A 172 -16.06 10.46 -18.40
N LEU A 173 -16.98 11.37 -18.71
CA LEU A 173 -18.40 11.21 -18.37
C LEU A 173 -19.11 10.08 -19.13
N THR A 174 -18.64 9.77 -20.34
CA THR A 174 -19.24 8.71 -21.18
C THR A 174 -18.56 7.35 -21.00
N ARG A 175 -17.30 7.30 -20.55
CA ARG A 175 -16.54 6.04 -20.39
C ARG A 175 -15.86 5.92 -19.03
N GLY A 176 -14.91 6.78 -18.70
CA GLY A 176 -14.07 6.62 -17.49
C GLY A 176 -14.86 6.53 -16.17
N SER A 177 -15.92 7.34 -16.02
CA SER A 177 -16.81 7.30 -14.86
C SER A 177 -17.71 6.05 -14.82
N ARG A 178 -17.82 5.31 -15.93
CA ARG A 178 -18.73 4.15 -16.11
C ARG A 178 -17.99 2.81 -16.15
N GLU A 179 -16.68 2.83 -16.34
CA GLU A 179 -15.85 1.64 -16.38
C GLU A 179 -15.81 0.96 -15.00
N ASP A 180 -16.01 -0.36 -15.02
CA ASP A 180 -15.83 -1.22 -13.86
C ASP A 180 -14.44 -1.85 -13.89
N CYS A 181 -13.56 -1.30 -13.07
CA CYS A 181 -12.20 -1.77 -12.86
C CYS A 181 -12.02 -2.46 -11.49
N THR A 182 -13.11 -2.90 -10.84
CA THR A 182 -13.06 -3.49 -9.50
C THR A 182 -12.18 -4.74 -9.45
N ALA A 183 -12.26 -5.60 -10.47
CA ALA A 183 -11.42 -6.79 -10.59
C ALA A 183 -9.93 -6.46 -10.79
N GLN A 184 -9.62 -5.38 -11.51
CA GLN A 184 -8.24 -4.91 -11.69
C GLN A 184 -7.69 -4.31 -10.39
N ALA A 185 -8.49 -3.48 -9.72
CA ALA A 185 -8.15 -2.90 -8.42
C ALA A 185 -7.95 -3.98 -7.36
N ALA A 186 -8.83 -4.98 -7.28
CA ALA A 186 -8.79 -6.10 -6.34
C ALA A 186 -8.42 -5.65 -4.90
N CYS A 187 -7.49 -6.35 -4.22
CA CYS A 187 -6.95 -5.97 -2.92
C CYS A 187 -5.51 -5.45 -3.05
N ILE A 188 -5.26 -4.23 -2.59
CA ILE A 188 -4.00 -3.50 -2.65
C ILE A 188 -3.36 -3.52 -1.27
N GLY A 189 -2.07 -3.88 -1.22
CA GLY A 189 -1.34 -4.08 0.03
C GLY A 189 -0.78 -2.81 0.67
N VAL A 190 -0.64 -1.72 -0.10
CA VAL A 190 -0.14 -0.45 0.45
C VAL A 190 -1.22 0.24 1.28
N PRO A 191 -0.85 0.97 2.36
CA PRO A 191 -1.81 1.73 3.15
C PRO A 191 -2.54 2.81 2.35
N ALA A 192 -3.81 3.04 2.67
CA ALA A 192 -4.62 4.09 2.09
C ALA A 192 -5.20 5.02 3.17
N MET A 193 -5.08 6.33 2.95
CA MET A 193 -5.91 7.34 3.61
C MET A 193 -7.02 7.76 2.64
N ILE A 194 -8.26 7.47 2.99
CA ILE A 194 -9.44 7.84 2.22
C ILE A 194 -10.10 9.01 2.93
N VAL A 195 -10.32 10.11 2.22
CA VAL A 195 -10.85 11.37 2.76
C VAL A 195 -12.16 11.67 2.06
N ALA A 196 -13.25 11.72 2.82
CA ALA A 196 -14.57 12.08 2.32
C ALA A 196 -14.96 13.50 2.78
N GLY A 197 -15.68 14.23 1.94
CA GLY A 197 -16.37 15.44 2.36
C GLY A 197 -17.62 15.07 3.14
N GLY A 198 -17.89 15.75 4.25
CA GLY A 198 -19.10 15.54 5.06
C GLY A 198 -20.38 15.91 4.31
N GLN A 199 -20.27 16.71 3.26
CA GLN A 199 -21.37 17.21 2.44
C GLN A 199 -21.24 16.81 0.96
N ASP A 200 -20.35 15.87 0.65
CA ASP A 200 -20.18 15.35 -0.71
C ASP A 200 -21.27 14.31 -1.00
N GLY A 201 -22.27 14.65 -1.81
CA GLY A 201 -23.48 13.82 -1.99
C GLY A 201 -23.21 12.37 -2.40
N ASP A 202 -23.08 12.10 -3.69
CA ASP A 202 -22.98 10.74 -4.23
C ASP A 202 -21.64 10.06 -3.92
N LEU A 203 -20.58 10.85 -3.68
CA LEU A 203 -19.22 10.37 -3.40
C LEU A 203 -18.77 10.58 -1.95
N GLY A 204 -19.70 10.91 -1.03
CA GLY A 204 -19.42 11.12 0.38
C GLY A 204 -19.04 9.86 1.17
N GLU A 205 -19.04 9.99 2.49
CA GLU A 205 -18.51 8.97 3.41
C GLU A 205 -19.04 7.56 3.12
N GLY A 206 -20.37 7.42 2.95
CA GLY A 206 -20.99 6.12 2.69
C GLY A 206 -20.50 5.47 1.40
N ALA A 207 -20.31 6.27 0.34
CA ALA A 207 -19.77 5.79 -0.93
C ALA A 207 -18.28 5.45 -0.83
N GLN A 208 -17.46 6.30 -0.21
CA GLN A 208 -16.04 6.03 0.01
C GLN A 208 -15.84 4.74 0.82
N ARG A 209 -16.61 4.56 1.89
CA ARG A 209 -16.59 3.35 2.74
C ARG A 209 -16.98 2.09 1.98
N ARG A 210 -17.97 2.18 1.09
CA ARG A 210 -18.49 1.01 0.37
C ARG A 210 -17.66 0.67 -0.87
N LEU A 211 -17.14 1.67 -1.58
CA LEU A 211 -16.63 1.51 -2.93
C LEU A 211 -15.11 1.69 -3.05
N ASN A 212 -14.44 2.34 -2.08
CA ASN A 212 -12.97 2.51 -2.10
C ASN A 212 -12.27 1.72 -0.99
N VAL A 213 -12.76 1.77 0.25
CA VAL A 213 -12.16 1.05 1.40
C VAL A 213 -11.89 -0.44 1.14
N PRO A 214 -12.81 -1.23 0.54
CA PRO A 214 -12.59 -2.67 0.35
C PRO A 214 -11.39 -3.03 -0.55
N HIS A 215 -10.89 -2.08 -1.34
CA HIS A 215 -9.76 -2.31 -2.23
C HIS A 215 -8.40 -2.27 -1.54
N TYR A 216 -8.34 -1.95 -0.24
CA TYR A 216 -7.08 -1.79 0.49
C TYR A 216 -7.04 -2.68 1.73
N ALA A 217 -5.94 -3.41 1.89
CA ALA A 217 -5.69 -4.25 3.07
C ALA A 217 -5.60 -3.41 4.36
N GLN A 218 -5.15 -2.15 4.23
CA GLN A 218 -5.01 -1.20 5.33
C GLN A 218 -5.60 0.16 4.91
N ALA A 219 -6.90 0.32 5.08
CA ALA A 219 -7.59 1.59 4.82
C ALA A 219 -7.88 2.35 6.11
N GLN A 220 -7.67 3.65 6.09
CA GLN A 220 -8.25 4.59 7.04
C GLN A 220 -9.21 5.52 6.32
N LEU A 221 -10.36 5.79 6.92
CA LEU A 221 -11.35 6.73 6.40
C LEU A 221 -11.44 7.92 7.35
N ALA A 222 -11.23 9.12 6.82
CA ALA A 222 -11.42 10.39 7.50
C ALA A 222 -12.53 11.20 6.81
N VAL A 223 -13.32 11.91 7.61
CA VAL A 223 -14.37 12.80 7.10
C VAL A 223 -14.00 14.25 7.43
N VAL A 224 -14.03 15.10 6.42
CA VAL A 224 -13.87 16.55 6.54
C VAL A 224 -15.27 17.16 6.61
N ALA A 225 -15.72 17.47 7.82
CA ALA A 225 -17.12 17.85 8.08
C ALA A 225 -17.58 19.09 7.28
N ASP A 226 -16.71 20.10 7.20
CA ASP A 226 -16.99 21.39 6.56
C ASP A 226 -16.49 21.44 5.10
N ALA A 227 -16.63 20.34 4.37
CA ALA A 227 -16.32 20.25 2.93
C ALA A 227 -17.34 19.36 2.20
N ALA A 228 -17.56 19.68 0.93
CA ALA A 228 -18.24 18.80 -0.02
C ALA A 228 -17.18 18.10 -0.90
N HIS A 229 -17.33 18.15 -2.22
CA HIS A 229 -16.49 17.40 -3.15
C HIS A 229 -15.11 18.06 -3.30
N LEU A 230 -15.02 19.38 -3.37
CA LEU A 230 -13.78 20.12 -3.64
C LEU A 230 -12.92 20.36 -2.38
N ILE A 231 -12.67 19.30 -1.61
CA ILE A 231 -11.91 19.31 -0.34
C ILE A 231 -10.57 20.07 -0.44
N PRO A 232 -9.75 19.94 -1.51
CA PRO A 232 -8.49 20.69 -1.63
C PRO A 232 -8.66 22.22 -1.63
N TYR A 233 -9.79 22.73 -2.15
CA TYR A 233 -10.10 24.16 -2.15
C TYR A 233 -10.78 24.61 -0.85
N GLU A 234 -11.69 23.79 -0.33
CA GLU A 234 -12.52 24.10 0.83
C GLU A 234 -11.72 24.04 2.13
N GLN A 235 -10.96 22.96 2.35
CA GLN A 235 -10.28 22.68 3.62
C GLN A 235 -8.80 22.26 3.42
N PRO A 236 -7.96 23.08 2.75
CA PRO A 236 -6.60 22.70 2.40
C PRO A 236 -5.71 22.39 3.61
N GLN A 237 -5.88 23.09 4.74
CA GLN A 237 -5.11 22.86 5.96
C GLN A 237 -5.42 21.50 6.58
N GLN A 238 -6.71 21.15 6.68
CA GLN A 238 -7.12 19.86 7.24
C GLN A 238 -6.67 18.71 6.34
N LEU A 239 -6.81 18.86 5.03
CA LEU A 239 -6.35 17.85 4.07
C LEU A 239 -4.84 17.66 4.12
N ALA A 240 -4.06 18.74 4.15
CA ALA A 240 -2.60 18.68 4.25
C ALA A 240 -2.16 17.96 5.54
N ARG A 241 -2.84 18.20 6.66
CA ARG A 241 -2.59 17.49 7.92
C ARG A 241 -2.82 15.98 7.78
N LEU A 242 -3.94 15.57 7.20
CA LEU A 242 -4.25 14.14 6.98
C LEU A 242 -3.21 13.47 6.06
N ILE A 243 -2.77 14.16 5.01
CA ILE A 243 -1.70 13.70 4.11
C ILE A 243 -0.40 13.53 4.90
N ALA A 244 0.03 14.54 5.66
CA ALA A 244 1.27 14.49 6.42
C ALA A 244 1.27 13.37 7.47
N GLU A 245 0.18 13.22 8.23
CA GLU A 245 0.01 12.14 9.21
C GLU A 245 0.06 10.75 8.55
N HIS A 246 -0.52 10.60 7.37
CA HIS A 246 -0.46 9.35 6.61
C HIS A 246 0.96 9.04 6.13
N VAL A 247 1.66 10.02 5.56
CA VAL A 247 3.05 9.87 5.10
C VAL A 247 3.96 9.46 6.26
N GLN A 248 3.84 10.15 7.41
CA GLN A 248 4.64 9.84 8.61
C GLN A 248 4.43 8.40 9.11
N ARG A 249 3.19 7.89 9.04
CA ARG A 249 2.86 6.52 9.44
C ARG A 249 3.42 5.46 8.51
N CYS A 250 3.50 5.76 7.22
CA CYS A 250 3.98 4.80 6.21
C CYS A 250 5.51 4.78 6.10
N ARG A 251 6.18 5.89 6.45
CA ARG A 251 7.64 6.05 6.31
C ARG A 251 8.48 4.94 6.96
N PRO A 252 8.19 4.44 8.18
CA PRO A 252 8.96 3.36 8.79
C PRO A 252 8.94 2.04 8.03
N HIS A 253 7.95 1.85 7.15
CA HIS A 253 7.80 0.63 6.35
C HIS A 253 8.44 0.77 4.96
N CYS A 254 9.01 1.91 4.60
CA CYS A 254 9.62 2.09 3.29
C CYS A 254 10.92 1.28 3.17
N LEU A 255 11.11 0.65 2.02
CA LEU A 255 12.35 -0.08 1.73
C LEU A 255 13.50 0.89 1.41
N PRO A 256 14.76 0.49 1.65
CA PRO A 256 15.94 1.25 1.24
C PRO A 256 15.95 1.59 -0.26
N GLU A 257 16.56 2.72 -0.59
CA GLU A 257 16.58 3.28 -1.95
C GLU A 257 17.29 2.38 -2.97
N ASP A 258 18.42 1.81 -2.59
CA ASP A 258 19.17 0.81 -3.37
C ASP A 258 18.35 -0.46 -3.61
N PHE A 259 17.61 -0.93 -2.60
CA PHE A 259 16.70 -2.07 -2.75
C PHE A 259 15.56 -1.78 -3.73
N ILE A 260 14.96 -0.59 -3.66
CA ILE A 260 13.92 -0.16 -4.61
C ILE A 260 14.48 0.00 -6.02
N ALA A 261 15.68 0.57 -6.16
CA ALA A 261 16.37 0.67 -7.44
C ALA A 261 16.60 -0.73 -8.06
N LEU A 262 17.08 -1.69 -7.26
CA LEU A 262 17.26 -3.07 -7.71
C LEU A 262 15.94 -3.72 -8.09
N LEU A 263 14.88 -3.57 -7.27
CA LEU A 263 13.54 -4.07 -7.60
C LEU A 263 13.04 -3.51 -8.94
N ASN A 264 13.29 -2.23 -9.22
CA ASN A 264 12.83 -1.58 -10.44
C ASN A 264 13.72 -1.87 -11.67
N SER A 265 14.88 -2.51 -11.49
CA SER A 265 15.76 -2.90 -12.59
C SER A 265 15.20 -4.04 -13.45
N GLU A 266 15.72 -4.18 -14.67
CA GLU A 266 15.39 -5.28 -15.59
C GLU A 266 15.86 -6.65 -15.10
N ARG A 267 16.77 -6.67 -14.09
CA ARG A 267 17.28 -7.89 -13.47
C ARG A 267 16.24 -8.62 -12.62
N VAL A 268 15.17 -7.94 -12.23
CA VAL A 268 14.09 -8.52 -11.42
C VAL A 268 12.89 -8.82 -12.31
N MET A 269 12.56 -10.10 -12.44
CA MET A 269 11.40 -10.54 -13.19
C MET A 269 10.10 -9.97 -12.61
N PRO A 270 9.09 -9.60 -13.43
CA PRO A 270 7.81 -9.09 -12.94
C PRO A 270 7.16 -9.97 -11.86
N ARG A 271 7.17 -11.30 -12.07
CA ARG A 271 6.66 -12.26 -11.08
C ARG A 271 7.40 -12.19 -9.73
N MET A 272 8.73 -12.01 -9.76
CA MET A 272 9.55 -11.92 -8.57
C MET A 272 9.30 -10.60 -7.84
N ARG A 273 9.24 -9.49 -8.60
CA ARG A 273 8.87 -8.17 -8.06
C ARG A 273 7.51 -8.22 -7.36
N LYS A 274 6.49 -8.79 -8.03
CA LYS A 274 5.16 -9.01 -7.45
C LYS A 274 5.22 -9.82 -6.16
N THR A 275 5.96 -10.94 -6.14
CA THR A 275 6.12 -11.78 -4.94
C THR A 275 6.76 -11.00 -3.79
N LEU A 276 7.84 -10.27 -4.05
CA LEU A 276 8.54 -9.49 -3.03
C LEU A 276 7.66 -8.34 -2.51
N LEU A 277 6.96 -7.61 -3.38
CA LEU A 277 6.04 -6.55 -2.96
C LEU A 277 4.84 -7.10 -2.16
N THR A 278 4.33 -8.27 -2.53
CA THR A 278 3.28 -8.95 -1.76
C THR A 278 3.80 -9.39 -0.39
N ARG A 279 5.02 -9.94 -0.32
CA ARG A 279 5.68 -10.26 0.95
C ARG A 279 5.88 -9.00 1.79
N HIS A 280 6.28 -7.88 1.18
CA HIS A 280 6.47 -6.62 1.87
C HIS A 280 5.17 -6.13 2.52
N ALA A 281 4.06 -6.11 1.77
CA ALA A 281 2.75 -5.67 2.25
C ALA A 281 2.20 -6.54 3.40
N GLY A 282 2.44 -7.85 3.34
CA GLY A 282 1.94 -8.79 4.33
C GLY A 282 0.50 -9.24 4.10
N PRO A 283 0.01 -10.15 4.95
CA PRO A 283 -1.34 -10.68 4.81
C PRO A 283 -2.39 -9.58 5.07
N PRO A 284 -3.53 -9.59 4.35
CA PRO A 284 -4.64 -8.69 4.64
C PRO A 284 -5.12 -8.81 6.09
N ALA A 285 -5.58 -7.70 6.68
CA ALA A 285 -6.14 -7.73 8.04
C ALA A 285 -7.33 -8.70 8.17
N THR A 286 -8.09 -8.86 7.08
CA THR A 286 -9.25 -9.75 6.98
C THR A 286 -8.92 -11.22 6.69
N ALA A 287 -7.65 -11.57 6.48
CA ALA A 287 -7.26 -12.95 6.22
C ALA A 287 -7.68 -13.86 7.39
N GLU A 288 -8.13 -15.08 7.10
CA GLU A 288 -8.44 -16.03 8.16
C GLU A 288 -7.15 -16.59 8.78
N GLY A 289 -7.18 -16.78 10.09
CA GLY A 289 -6.11 -17.43 10.87
C GLY A 289 -6.68 -18.65 11.61
N VAL A 290 -5.78 -19.49 12.12
CA VAL A 290 -6.14 -20.62 13.01
C VAL A 290 -5.95 -20.28 14.48
N LEU A 291 -5.16 -19.25 14.78
CA LEU A 291 -4.81 -18.87 16.15
C LEU A 291 -5.81 -17.88 16.74
N ASN A 292 -6.13 -18.07 18.01
CA ASN A 292 -6.88 -17.09 18.78
C ASN A 292 -5.98 -15.90 19.21
N PRO A 293 -6.55 -14.78 19.70
CA PRO A 293 -5.77 -13.60 20.08
C PRO A 293 -4.69 -13.87 21.14
N ARG A 294 -4.94 -14.80 22.07
CA ARG A 294 -3.97 -15.15 23.11
C ARG A 294 -2.79 -15.92 22.53
N GLN A 295 -3.06 -16.93 21.70
CA GLN A 295 -2.03 -17.70 20.99
C GLN A 295 -1.17 -16.79 20.09
N LEU A 296 -1.77 -15.81 19.40
CA LEU A 296 -1.00 -14.82 18.64
C LEU A 296 -0.06 -13.97 19.50
N GLN A 297 -0.48 -13.59 20.71
CA GLN A 297 0.39 -12.84 21.64
C GLN A 297 1.58 -13.70 22.10
N VAL A 298 1.33 -14.96 22.47
CA VAL A 298 2.36 -15.91 22.88
C VAL A 298 3.33 -16.18 21.73
N LEU A 299 2.83 -16.40 20.52
CA LEU A 299 3.65 -16.61 19.33
C LEU A 299 4.50 -15.37 19.02
N ALA A 300 3.92 -14.17 19.07
CA ALA A 300 4.68 -12.93 18.85
C ALA A 300 5.79 -12.75 19.90
N ALA A 301 5.54 -13.09 21.17
CA ALA A 301 6.57 -13.07 22.20
C ALA A 301 7.69 -14.08 21.91
N ALA A 302 7.34 -15.30 21.49
CA ALA A 302 8.33 -16.32 21.13
C ALA A 302 9.17 -15.90 19.91
N VAL A 303 8.52 -15.42 18.85
CA VAL A 303 9.17 -14.87 17.65
C VAL A 303 10.15 -13.75 18.01
N ALA A 304 9.75 -12.84 18.89
CA ALA A 304 10.61 -11.73 19.32
C ALA A 304 11.87 -12.21 20.08
N ARG A 305 11.85 -13.41 20.67
CA ARG A 305 13.03 -14.03 21.28
C ARG A 305 13.86 -14.81 20.26
N VAL A 306 13.22 -15.48 19.30
CA VAL A 306 13.93 -16.17 18.21
C VAL A 306 14.75 -15.21 17.35
N LEU A 307 14.29 -13.97 17.20
CA LEU A 307 14.92 -12.93 16.40
C LEU A 307 15.77 -11.94 17.22
N ASP A 308 15.97 -12.17 18.52
CA ASP A 308 16.68 -11.24 19.41
C ASP A 308 16.12 -9.80 19.37
N GLY A 309 14.81 -9.66 19.16
CA GLY A 309 14.12 -8.38 19.03
C GLY A 309 14.15 -7.74 17.64
N GLU A 310 14.80 -8.36 16.65
CA GLU A 310 14.83 -7.87 15.27
C GLU A 310 13.51 -8.11 14.53
N GLY A 311 13.15 -7.14 13.68
CA GLY A 311 11.92 -7.19 12.88
C GLY A 311 10.61 -7.02 13.66
N ASP A 312 9.48 -7.09 12.94
CA ASP A 312 8.15 -7.01 13.55
C ASP A 312 7.62 -8.41 13.88
N ALA A 313 7.83 -8.83 15.12
CA ALA A 313 7.42 -10.15 15.60
C ALA A 313 5.91 -10.40 15.48
N ARG A 314 5.06 -9.36 15.59
CA ARG A 314 3.61 -9.51 15.43
C ARG A 314 3.23 -9.78 13.98
N GLN A 315 3.90 -9.10 13.03
CA GLN A 315 3.70 -9.35 11.60
C GLN A 315 4.17 -10.75 11.19
N ILE A 316 5.28 -11.23 11.77
CA ILE A 316 5.78 -12.58 11.51
C ILE A 316 4.83 -13.62 12.09
N ALA A 317 4.41 -13.48 13.35
CA ALA A 317 3.40 -14.36 13.98
C ALA A 317 2.11 -14.41 13.14
N ARG A 318 1.64 -13.27 12.64
CA ARG A 318 0.46 -13.20 11.78
C ARG A 318 0.65 -13.92 10.44
N ARG A 319 1.86 -13.87 9.85
CA ARG A 319 2.18 -14.61 8.62
C ARG A 319 2.20 -16.12 8.85
N ILE A 320 2.68 -16.57 10.01
CA ILE A 320 2.64 -18.00 10.39
C ILE A 320 1.17 -18.44 10.47
N ASP A 321 0.36 -17.69 11.22
CA ASP A 321 -1.07 -17.96 11.43
C ASP A 321 -1.86 -18.08 10.11
N VAL A 322 -1.69 -17.12 9.21
CA VAL A 322 -2.38 -17.14 7.90
C VAL A 322 -1.85 -18.25 6.99
N GLN A 323 -0.55 -18.56 7.02
CA GLN A 323 0.02 -19.67 6.24
C GLN A 323 -0.52 -21.03 6.72
N LEU A 324 -0.70 -21.22 8.03
CA LEU A 324 -1.35 -22.40 8.58
C LEU A 324 -2.81 -22.50 8.13
N ALA A 325 -3.55 -21.38 8.16
CA ALA A 325 -4.91 -21.33 7.64
C ALA A 325 -4.98 -21.61 6.13
N ALA A 326 -3.95 -21.27 5.35
CA ALA A 326 -3.88 -21.58 3.93
C ALA A 326 -3.34 -23.00 3.62
N GLY A 327 -2.71 -23.67 4.59
CA GLY A 327 -2.02 -24.95 4.36
C GLY A 327 -0.75 -24.80 3.52
N THR A 328 -0.08 -23.63 3.57
CA THR A 328 1.09 -23.30 2.73
C THR A 328 2.40 -23.29 3.51
N GLY A 329 2.66 -24.35 4.29
CA GLY A 329 3.93 -24.58 4.99
C GLY A 329 5.08 -24.97 4.06
N ASP A 330 6.25 -25.27 4.63
CA ASP A 330 7.42 -25.76 3.90
C ASP A 330 7.30 -27.23 3.45
N GLY A 331 6.27 -27.93 3.94
CA GLY A 331 6.00 -29.33 3.63
C GLY A 331 6.73 -30.32 4.54
N TRP A 332 7.45 -29.84 5.56
CA TRP A 332 8.16 -30.65 6.54
C TRP A 332 7.49 -30.54 7.90
N ARG A 333 7.45 -31.67 8.62
CA ARG A 333 7.01 -31.72 10.02
C ARG A 333 7.68 -32.90 10.71
N HIS A 334 7.87 -32.82 12.02
CA HIS A 334 8.27 -33.98 12.80
C HIS A 334 7.15 -35.04 12.81
N ALA A 335 7.51 -36.31 12.57
CA ALA A 335 6.54 -37.40 12.52
C ALA A 335 5.78 -37.59 13.84
N ASP A 336 6.43 -37.25 14.95
CA ASP A 336 5.91 -37.38 16.31
C ASP A 336 4.96 -36.24 16.72
N LEU A 337 4.83 -35.20 15.88
CA LEU A 337 3.86 -34.11 16.09
C LEU A 337 2.54 -34.41 15.36
N PRO A 338 1.41 -33.83 15.81
CA PRO A 338 0.21 -33.78 14.98
C PRO A 338 0.42 -32.87 13.75
N ALA A 339 -0.58 -32.74 12.89
CA ALA A 339 -0.50 -31.79 11.77
C ALA A 339 -0.33 -30.35 12.28
N ASP A 340 0.38 -29.50 11.53
CA ASP A 340 0.82 -28.17 11.96
C ASP A 340 -0.33 -27.27 12.46
N ARG A 341 -1.50 -27.38 11.82
CA ARG A 341 -2.73 -26.68 12.23
C ARG A 341 -3.19 -27.02 13.65
N LEU A 342 -2.80 -28.18 14.17
CA LEU A 342 -3.06 -28.62 15.56
C LEU A 342 -1.82 -28.46 16.42
N ALA A 343 -0.63 -28.74 15.88
CA ALA A 343 0.63 -28.67 16.62
C ALA A 343 0.93 -27.24 17.09
N LEU A 344 0.75 -26.22 16.24
CA LEU A 344 1.09 -24.85 16.61
C LEU A 344 0.21 -24.33 17.77
N PRO A 345 -1.14 -24.34 17.69
CA PRO A 345 -1.99 -23.90 18.79
C PRO A 345 -1.71 -24.66 20.09
N LEU A 346 -1.54 -25.98 20.02
CA LEU A 346 -1.30 -26.84 21.18
C LEU A 346 0.00 -26.48 21.89
N GLY A 347 1.11 -26.36 21.17
CA GLY A 347 2.39 -26.00 21.78
C GLY A 347 2.40 -24.58 22.37
N LEU A 348 1.67 -23.63 21.76
CA LEU A 348 1.49 -22.29 22.33
C LEU A 348 0.72 -22.33 23.66
N GLU A 349 -0.32 -23.16 23.76
CA GLU A 349 -1.08 -23.37 25.00
C GLU A 349 -0.22 -24.03 26.09
N VAL A 350 0.57 -25.04 25.74
CA VAL A 350 1.51 -25.69 26.67
C VAL A 350 2.53 -24.68 27.20
N LEU A 351 3.17 -23.92 26.30
CA LEU A 351 4.14 -22.89 26.68
C LEU A 351 3.52 -21.85 27.63
N ASP A 352 2.33 -21.36 27.28
CA ASP A 352 1.66 -20.33 28.06
C ASP A 352 1.25 -20.84 29.45
N ALA A 353 0.78 -22.08 29.54
CA ALA A 353 0.40 -22.73 30.79
C ALA A 353 1.61 -22.97 31.70
N LEU A 354 2.69 -23.53 31.18
CA LEU A 354 3.91 -23.80 31.95
C LEU A 354 4.53 -22.51 32.49
N ALA A 355 4.55 -21.46 31.68
CA ALA A 355 5.09 -20.16 32.06
C ALA A 355 4.16 -19.32 32.94
N GLY A 356 2.91 -19.77 33.19
CA GLY A 356 1.92 -18.98 33.91
C GLY A 356 1.62 -17.63 33.23
N GLY A 357 1.56 -17.61 31.90
CA GLY A 357 1.45 -16.41 31.08
C GLY A 357 2.78 -16.02 30.44
N PHE A 358 3.18 -16.72 29.37
CA PHE A 358 4.49 -16.55 28.73
C PHE A 358 4.70 -15.13 28.18
N ALA A 359 3.67 -14.56 27.54
CA ALA A 359 3.76 -13.23 26.93
C ALA A 359 4.00 -12.12 27.95
N GLU A 360 3.56 -12.30 29.20
CA GLU A 360 3.71 -11.37 30.31
C GLU A 360 5.03 -11.51 31.06
N GLN A 361 5.76 -12.61 30.83
CA GLN A 361 7.04 -12.84 31.49
C GLN A 361 8.08 -11.79 31.07
N SER A 362 9.04 -11.55 31.96
CA SER A 362 10.22 -10.74 31.61
C SER A 362 10.99 -11.38 30.44
N VAL A 363 11.71 -10.57 29.65
CA VAL A 363 12.53 -11.04 28.52
C VAL A 363 13.45 -12.20 28.94
N ALA A 364 14.19 -12.05 30.04
CA ALA A 364 15.09 -13.07 30.56
C ALA A 364 14.38 -14.35 31.04
N ALA A 365 13.09 -14.27 31.40
CA ALA A 365 12.28 -15.44 31.74
C ALA A 365 11.75 -16.14 30.48
N GLN A 366 11.36 -15.38 29.47
CA GLN A 366 10.96 -15.92 28.17
C GLN A 366 12.11 -16.68 27.52
N GLU A 367 13.32 -16.11 27.50
CA GLU A 367 14.52 -16.76 26.96
C GLU A 367 14.83 -18.08 27.67
N ARG A 368 14.75 -18.10 29.01
CA ARG A 368 14.97 -19.31 29.80
C ARG A 368 13.94 -20.38 29.49
N TRP A 369 12.66 -20.05 29.42
CA TRP A 369 11.61 -21.00 29.06
C TRP A 369 11.86 -21.63 27.67
N LEU A 370 12.21 -20.81 26.67
CA LEU A 370 12.49 -21.31 25.33
C LEU A 370 13.78 -22.15 25.27
N GLN A 371 14.80 -21.80 26.05
CA GLN A 371 16.02 -22.60 26.21
C GLN A 371 15.72 -23.95 26.87
N ASP A 372 14.94 -23.96 27.96
CA ASP A 372 14.56 -25.18 28.67
C ASP A 372 13.73 -26.10 27.76
N ILE A 373 12.81 -25.55 26.95
CA ILE A 373 12.06 -26.31 25.94
C ILE A 373 12.99 -26.91 24.88
N ALA A 374 13.93 -26.12 24.35
CA ALA A 374 14.87 -26.60 23.34
C ALA A 374 15.74 -27.78 23.83
N HIS A 375 15.99 -27.86 25.15
CA HIS A 375 16.74 -28.97 25.77
C HIS A 375 15.83 -30.08 26.34
N ALA A 376 14.52 -30.05 26.04
CA ALA A 376 13.51 -30.96 26.60
C ALA A 376 13.51 -31.01 28.14
N ALA A 377 13.77 -29.86 28.78
CA ALA A 377 13.95 -29.70 30.23
C ALA A 377 12.85 -28.87 30.91
N ALA A 378 11.79 -28.49 30.18
CA ALA A 378 10.72 -27.60 30.65
C ALA A 378 9.74 -28.21 31.70
N GLY A 379 10.09 -29.33 32.32
CA GLY A 379 9.27 -30.03 33.32
C GLY A 379 8.38 -31.15 32.76
N ASP A 380 7.39 -31.59 33.54
CA ASP A 380 6.39 -32.58 33.10
C ASP A 380 5.33 -31.91 32.23
N THR A 381 5.42 -32.13 30.92
CA THR A 381 4.52 -31.56 29.92
C THR A 381 3.38 -32.50 29.54
N SER A 382 3.40 -33.75 30.05
CA SER A 382 2.47 -34.80 29.63
C SER A 382 1.01 -34.48 29.94
N ALA A 383 0.76 -33.74 31.03
CA ALA A 383 -0.55 -33.23 31.41
C ALA A 383 -1.13 -32.20 30.42
N HIS A 384 -0.30 -31.66 29.52
CA HIS A 384 -0.63 -30.59 28.58
C HIS A 384 -0.71 -31.08 27.12
N GLY A 385 -0.60 -32.38 26.86
CA GLY A 385 -0.86 -32.99 25.55
C GLY A 385 0.34 -33.13 24.62
N LEU A 386 1.52 -32.60 24.98
CA LEU A 386 2.80 -32.86 24.31
C LEU A 386 3.82 -33.31 25.35
N ASP A 387 4.57 -34.38 25.09
CA ASP A 387 5.73 -34.72 25.92
C ASP A 387 6.89 -33.72 25.71
N ALA A 388 7.91 -33.76 26.57
CA ALA A 388 8.98 -32.76 26.56
C ALA A 388 9.76 -32.76 25.23
N ARG A 389 9.87 -33.92 24.58
CA ARG A 389 10.54 -34.08 23.28
C ARG A 389 9.67 -33.54 22.15
N GLN A 390 8.36 -33.79 22.18
CA GLN A 390 7.42 -33.21 21.25
C GLN A 390 7.37 -31.68 21.39
N LEU A 391 7.39 -31.14 22.60
CA LEU A 391 7.44 -29.69 22.82
C LEU A 391 8.76 -29.08 22.28
N ALA A 392 9.89 -29.79 22.42
CA ALA A 392 11.15 -29.38 21.81
C ALA A 392 11.07 -29.34 20.28
N HIS A 393 10.56 -30.41 19.63
CA HIS A 393 10.34 -30.44 18.17
C HIS A 393 9.38 -29.33 17.71
N TRP A 394 8.30 -29.08 18.46
CA TRP A 394 7.38 -27.98 18.16
C TRP A 394 8.11 -26.63 18.16
N PHE A 395 9.00 -26.40 19.13
CA PHE A 395 9.75 -25.15 19.18
C PHE A 395 10.81 -25.07 18.06
N GLU A 396 11.39 -26.19 17.65
CA GLU A 396 12.24 -26.25 16.45
C GLU A 396 11.47 -25.81 15.19
N ASP A 397 10.25 -26.31 14.99
CA ASP A 397 9.39 -25.90 13.87
C ASP A 397 9.04 -24.40 13.95
N VAL A 398 8.69 -23.88 15.14
CA VAL A 398 8.45 -22.43 15.34
C VAL A 398 9.68 -21.60 14.98
N ARG A 399 10.87 -22.02 15.39
CA ARG A 399 12.13 -21.33 15.07
C ARG A 399 12.41 -21.35 13.57
N ALA A 400 12.32 -22.53 12.95
CA ALA A 400 12.57 -22.71 11.52
C ALA A 400 11.64 -21.83 10.69
N GLU A 401 10.33 -21.86 11.00
CA GLU A 401 9.32 -21.08 10.30
C GLU A 401 9.50 -19.57 10.52
N THR A 402 9.85 -19.15 11.74
CA THR A 402 10.16 -17.76 12.08
C THR A 402 11.31 -17.22 11.23
N ILE A 403 12.45 -17.94 11.20
CA ILE A 403 13.63 -17.54 10.45
C ILE A 403 13.36 -17.57 8.94
N ARG A 404 12.63 -18.58 8.44
CA ARG A 404 12.25 -18.70 7.03
C ARG A 404 11.41 -17.50 6.58
N ILE A 405 10.40 -17.12 7.36
CA ILE A 405 9.58 -15.94 7.05
C ILE A 405 10.45 -14.68 7.13
N TRP A 406 11.18 -14.47 8.24
CA TRP A 406 11.98 -13.27 8.47
C TRP A 406 13.01 -13.03 7.36
N THR A 407 13.78 -14.05 6.99
CA THR A 407 14.78 -13.96 5.90
C THR A 407 14.15 -13.77 4.52
N SER A 408 12.88 -14.16 4.34
CA SER A 408 12.15 -13.96 3.08
C SER A 408 11.61 -12.53 2.88
N LEU A 409 11.63 -11.70 3.92
CA LEU A 409 11.09 -10.33 3.88
C LEU A 409 12.05 -9.39 3.13
N PRO A 410 11.54 -8.52 2.24
CA PRO A 410 12.37 -7.55 1.53
C PRO A 410 13.20 -6.64 2.45
N ALA A 411 12.67 -6.23 3.61
CA ALA A 411 13.41 -5.41 4.57
C ALA A 411 14.63 -6.17 5.13
N THR A 412 14.48 -7.45 5.44
CA THR A 412 15.56 -8.32 5.90
C THR A 412 16.55 -8.59 4.77
N MET A 413 16.08 -8.87 3.56
CA MET A 413 16.96 -9.04 2.39
C MET A 413 17.81 -7.79 2.14
N ALA A 414 17.21 -6.60 2.25
CA ALA A 414 17.94 -5.34 2.12
C ALA A 414 19.01 -5.20 3.22
N ALA A 415 18.66 -5.48 4.48
CA ALA A 415 19.62 -5.40 5.60
C ALA A 415 20.80 -6.37 5.42
N LEU A 416 20.52 -7.59 4.94
CA LEU A 416 21.53 -8.61 4.67
C LEU A 416 22.35 -8.37 3.39
N GLY A 417 21.95 -7.41 2.55
CA GLY A 417 22.54 -7.25 1.21
C GLY A 417 22.24 -8.43 0.28
N TYR A 418 21.13 -9.14 0.48
CA TYR A 418 20.76 -10.29 -0.34
C TYR A 418 20.14 -9.84 -1.67
N ASP A 419 20.82 -10.14 -2.77
CA ASP A 419 20.43 -9.75 -4.13
C ASP A 419 20.12 -10.95 -5.06
N GLY A 420 20.10 -12.17 -4.53
CA GLY A 420 19.91 -13.41 -5.30
C GLY A 420 18.58 -13.53 -6.06
N PHE A 421 17.63 -12.63 -5.80
CA PHE A 421 16.39 -12.51 -6.57
C PHE A 421 16.56 -11.72 -7.88
N ALA A 422 17.68 -11.01 -8.07
CA ALA A 422 18.00 -10.14 -9.20
C ALA A 422 18.96 -10.80 -10.22
N VAL A 423 18.83 -12.10 -10.39
CA VAL A 423 19.62 -12.88 -11.37
C VAL A 423 18.84 -13.18 -12.67
N GLY A 424 17.58 -12.73 -12.75
CA GLY A 424 16.70 -12.92 -13.91
C GLY A 424 16.86 -11.81 -14.95
N HIS A 425 16.16 -11.94 -16.08
CA HIS A 425 16.02 -10.88 -17.08
C HIS A 425 14.69 -11.04 -17.80
N VAL A 426 14.06 -9.93 -18.22
CA VAL A 426 12.83 -9.95 -19.02
C VAL A 426 13.13 -10.57 -20.39
N GLY A 427 13.08 -11.90 -20.48
CA GLY A 427 13.49 -12.68 -21.65
C GLY A 427 13.78 -14.15 -21.30
N THR A 428 14.35 -14.90 -22.25
CA THR A 428 14.62 -16.35 -22.08
C THR A 428 15.99 -16.66 -21.47
N VAL A 429 16.84 -15.66 -21.24
CA VAL A 429 18.22 -15.84 -20.75
C VAL A 429 18.37 -15.16 -19.39
N SER A 430 18.68 -15.94 -18.36
CA SER A 430 19.07 -15.40 -17.05
C SER A 430 20.43 -14.72 -17.19
N VAL A 431 20.54 -13.44 -16.84
CA VAL A 431 21.84 -12.73 -16.86
C VAL A 431 22.79 -13.24 -15.76
N GLY A 432 22.25 -13.74 -14.64
CA GLY A 432 23.07 -14.33 -13.58
C GLY A 432 24.05 -13.32 -12.95
N TYR A 433 25.11 -13.86 -12.35
CA TYR A 433 26.30 -13.13 -11.92
C TYR A 433 27.40 -13.32 -12.97
N GLU A 434 28.04 -12.24 -13.37
CA GLU A 434 29.27 -12.23 -14.17
C GLU A 434 30.50 -12.43 -13.26
N GLU A 435 30.55 -11.75 -12.11
CA GLU A 435 31.64 -11.85 -11.14
C GLU A 435 31.28 -12.85 -10.03
N THR A 436 31.87 -14.04 -10.09
CA THR A 436 31.61 -15.12 -9.11
C THR A 436 32.78 -15.35 -8.14
N ALA A 437 33.85 -14.57 -8.27
CA ALA A 437 35.01 -14.67 -7.40
C ALA A 437 34.72 -14.09 -6.00
N ALA A 438 35.23 -14.74 -4.96
CA ALA A 438 35.06 -14.28 -3.58
C ALA A 438 35.60 -12.86 -3.41
N GLY A 439 34.81 -11.99 -2.77
CA GLY A 439 35.15 -10.59 -2.53
C GLY A 439 35.05 -9.67 -3.77
N ARG A 440 34.58 -10.18 -4.92
CA ARG A 440 34.17 -9.34 -6.06
C ARG A 440 32.68 -9.09 -5.99
N GLN A 441 32.28 -7.84 -6.22
CA GLN A 441 30.88 -7.44 -6.32
C GLN A 441 30.66 -6.66 -7.60
N GLU A 442 29.52 -6.90 -8.24
CA GLU A 442 29.07 -6.12 -9.40
C GLU A 442 28.37 -4.83 -8.97
N PRO A 443 28.37 -3.77 -9.80
CA PRO A 443 27.82 -2.46 -9.40
C PRO A 443 26.33 -2.43 -9.04
N TRP A 444 25.56 -3.45 -9.41
CA TRP A 444 24.12 -3.56 -9.13
C TRP A 444 23.82 -4.31 -7.84
N GLN A 445 24.81 -4.97 -7.24
CA GLN A 445 24.63 -5.78 -6.03
C GLN A 445 24.33 -4.90 -4.82
N LEU A 446 23.58 -5.47 -3.89
CA LEU A 446 23.28 -4.79 -2.63
C LEU A 446 24.47 -4.93 -1.68
N HIS A 447 24.70 -3.88 -0.89
CA HIS A 447 25.69 -3.93 0.18
C HIS A 447 24.99 -4.20 1.50
N ALA A 448 25.54 -5.11 2.31
CA ALA A 448 25.05 -5.31 3.67
C ALA A 448 25.20 -4.01 4.47
N PHE A 449 24.19 -3.71 5.29
CA PHE A 449 24.19 -2.49 6.11
C PHE A 449 25.39 -2.52 7.07
N GLY A 450 26.29 -1.53 6.98
CA GLY A 450 27.48 -1.44 7.82
C GLY A 450 28.74 -2.14 7.28
N ALA A 451 28.71 -2.69 6.06
CA ALA A 451 29.95 -3.01 5.34
C ALA A 451 30.56 -1.70 4.79
N ASP A 452 31.82 -1.42 5.12
CA ASP A 452 32.54 -0.25 4.61
C ASP A 452 32.52 -0.25 3.07
N ARG A 453 32.17 0.90 2.47
CA ARG A 453 32.10 1.13 1.02
C ARG A 453 33.48 1.24 0.38
#